data_AF-A0A975IS58-F1
#
_entry.id   AF-A0A975IS58-F1
#
_cell.length_a   1.000
_cell.length_b   1.000
_cell.length_c   1.000
_cell.angle_alpha   90.00
_cell.angle_beta   90.00
_cell.angle_gamma   90.00
#
_symmetry.space_group_name_H-M   'P 1'
#
loop_
_entity.id
_entity.type
_entity.pdbx_description
1 polymer ?
#
loop_
_entity_poly.entity_id
_entity_poly.type
_entity_poly.pdbx_seq_one_letter_code
_entity_poly.pdbx_strand_id
1 'polypeptide(L)'
;MKNLYLLLVFLSLMGCNSTKKVEKALLSGNYQTAINLAVDQIQKGKDNKKTEDQKLILQQAFKNYQKEIIKKNDFLKKDPTTNAEKEIYENYLELYETQNNIKPLLPLYHQGKKLKFKFEDISSDLIIAKQNYAEYLYQSGQSFMDKEKTLSYRNAYEIFEKLDQLIPQYKNSNNLAEKASYLGKDFVFVNAVNNTEVSIPKKLEAEILDFNTYGIDNQWTEYHSNQKDGNPYQFQINLIFENITFSPEQIVEKEKHINKTIEISEVQTDRSGNEITKNVKVNVSGLLNTISQSKSVSIIAQVDYINLDTAQKIDDFKLGSQYVFENIYATFDGDERALDKKQKSLLNNKAVPFPSNEQMLFDATEDVKLKLKSILKRHPLR
;
A
#
# COMPACT_ATOMS: atom_id res chain seq x y z
N MET A 1 2.45 0.73 -57.51
CA MET A 1 2.29 -0.75 -57.52
C MET A 1 3.54 -1.51 -57.08
N LYS A 2 4.77 -1.13 -57.51
CA LYS A 2 6.03 -1.80 -57.10
C LYS A 2 6.28 -1.83 -55.58
N ASN A 3 5.87 -0.78 -54.86
CA ASN A 3 6.01 -0.68 -53.40
C ASN A 3 4.98 -1.54 -52.62
N LEU A 4 3.85 -1.90 -53.23
CA LEU A 4 2.84 -2.76 -52.60
C LEU A 4 3.28 -4.24 -52.64
N TYR A 5 3.96 -4.65 -53.72
CA TYR A 5 4.58 -5.97 -53.82
C TYR A 5 5.75 -6.14 -52.83
N LEU A 6 6.55 -5.10 -52.59
CA LEU A 6 7.61 -5.12 -51.59
C LEU A 6 7.08 -5.26 -50.16
N LEU A 7 5.94 -4.63 -49.84
CA LEU A 7 5.28 -4.76 -48.54
C LEU A 7 4.67 -6.16 -48.33
N LEU A 8 4.11 -6.77 -49.39
CA LEU A 8 3.56 -8.13 -49.35
C LEU A 8 4.66 -9.20 -49.21
N VAL A 9 5.82 -8.99 -49.84
CA VAL A 9 6.99 -9.86 -49.69
C VAL A 9 7.59 -9.75 -48.28
N PHE A 10 7.60 -8.55 -47.67
CA PHE A 10 8.10 -8.36 -46.31
C PHE A 10 7.17 -8.98 -45.24
N LEU A 11 5.84 -8.92 -45.42
CA LEU A 11 4.89 -9.63 -44.54
C LEU A 11 4.98 -11.17 -44.65
N SER A 12 5.41 -11.71 -45.80
CA SER A 12 5.54 -13.15 -46.00
C SER A 12 6.74 -13.77 -45.25
N LEU A 13 7.75 -12.97 -44.89
CA LEU A 13 8.95 -13.43 -44.18
C LEU A 13 8.79 -13.53 -42.65
N MET A 14 7.75 -12.92 -42.06
CA MET A 14 7.48 -13.03 -40.62
C MET A 14 6.84 -14.37 -40.23
N GLY A 15 6.33 -15.14 -41.19
CA GLY A 15 5.65 -16.43 -40.95
C GLY A 15 6.57 -17.64 -40.68
N CYS A 16 7.88 -17.53 -40.91
CA CYS A 16 8.85 -18.62 -40.75
C CYS A 16 9.66 -18.56 -39.44
N ASN A 17 9.40 -17.58 -38.57
CA ASN A 17 10.15 -17.42 -37.32
C ASN A 17 9.60 -18.28 -36.16
N SER A 18 8.35 -18.75 -36.25
CA SER A 18 7.72 -19.52 -35.17
C SER A 18 8.17 -20.99 -35.14
N THR A 19 8.29 -21.63 -36.31
CA THR A 19 8.82 -23.01 -36.46
C THR A 19 10.24 -23.12 -35.95
N LYS A 20 11.13 -22.22 -36.38
CA LYS A 20 12.55 -22.20 -35.96
C LYS A 20 12.71 -22.03 -34.45
N LYS A 21 11.82 -21.28 -33.79
CA LYS A 21 11.84 -21.12 -32.32
C LYS A 21 11.46 -22.41 -31.60
N VAL A 22 10.42 -23.09 -32.07
CA VAL A 22 9.95 -24.37 -31.53
C VAL A 22 11.03 -25.44 -31.70
N GLU A 23 11.65 -25.51 -32.88
CA GLU A 23 12.74 -26.44 -33.20
C GLU A 23 13.99 -26.15 -32.37
N LYS A 24 14.38 -24.88 -32.23
CA LYS A 24 15.50 -24.48 -31.37
C LYS A 24 15.28 -24.92 -29.92
N ALA A 25 14.07 -24.74 -29.38
CA ALA A 25 13.74 -25.15 -28.01
C ALA A 25 13.83 -26.67 -27.83
N LEU A 26 13.36 -27.46 -28.80
CA LEU A 26 13.49 -28.91 -28.80
C LEU A 26 14.97 -29.33 -28.80
N LEU A 27 15.77 -28.77 -29.72
CA LEU A 27 17.19 -29.12 -29.87
C LEU A 27 18.06 -28.67 -28.68
N SER A 28 17.65 -27.62 -27.97
CA SER A 28 18.33 -27.16 -26.76
C SER A 28 17.92 -27.90 -25.50
N GLY A 29 17.06 -28.93 -25.58
CA GLY A 29 16.53 -29.66 -24.43
C GLY A 29 15.49 -28.88 -23.62
N ASN A 30 15.03 -27.71 -24.09
CA ASN A 30 13.98 -26.95 -23.43
C ASN A 30 12.60 -27.47 -23.88
N TYR A 31 12.31 -28.71 -23.49
CA TYR A 31 11.15 -29.44 -23.98
C TYR A 31 9.83 -28.79 -23.57
N GLN A 32 9.74 -28.21 -22.37
CA GLN A 32 8.52 -27.54 -21.91
C GLN A 32 8.18 -26.32 -22.77
N THR A 33 9.18 -25.51 -23.11
CA THR A 33 8.99 -24.38 -24.03
C THR A 33 8.59 -24.86 -25.43
N ALA A 34 9.23 -25.93 -25.92
CA ALA A 34 8.88 -26.51 -27.22
C ALA A 34 7.43 -27.02 -27.25
N ILE A 35 6.98 -27.68 -26.17
CA ILE A 35 5.59 -28.14 -26.01
C ILE A 35 4.63 -26.97 -26.02
N ASN A 36 4.84 -25.98 -25.16
CA ASN A 36 3.93 -24.83 -25.02
C ASN A 36 3.78 -24.06 -26.33
N LEU A 37 4.89 -23.80 -27.02
CA LEU A 37 4.86 -23.12 -28.32
C LEU A 37 4.19 -23.96 -29.40
N ALA A 38 4.39 -25.29 -29.41
CA ALA A 38 3.76 -26.17 -30.38
C ALA A 38 2.24 -26.29 -30.12
N VAL A 39 1.82 -26.44 -28.86
CA VAL A 39 0.42 -26.49 -28.45
C VAL A 39 -0.32 -25.21 -28.86
N ASP A 40 0.22 -24.03 -28.53
CA ASP A 40 -0.38 -22.73 -28.90
C ASP A 40 -0.56 -22.59 -30.42
N GLN A 41 0.44 -22.99 -31.21
CA GLN A 41 0.36 -22.93 -32.66
C GLN A 41 -0.65 -23.92 -33.23
N ILE A 42 -0.71 -25.15 -32.69
CA ILE A 42 -1.67 -26.17 -33.12
C ILE A 42 -3.10 -25.75 -32.77
N GLN A 43 -3.33 -25.14 -31.60
CA GLN A 43 -4.64 -24.61 -31.21
C GLN A 43 -5.13 -23.51 -32.16
N LYS A 44 -4.23 -22.66 -32.65
CA LYS A 44 -4.56 -21.59 -33.62
C LYS A 44 -4.86 -22.10 -35.04
N GLY A 45 -4.51 -23.34 -35.39
CA GLY A 45 -4.68 -23.83 -36.76
C GLY A 45 -4.24 -25.28 -36.95
N LYS A 46 -4.95 -26.21 -36.31
CA LYS A 46 -4.64 -27.65 -36.24
C LYS A 46 -4.34 -28.28 -37.60
N ASP A 47 -5.09 -27.93 -38.65
CA ASP A 47 -5.00 -28.57 -39.97
C ASP A 47 -4.25 -27.73 -41.02
N ASN A 48 -3.65 -26.61 -40.62
CA ASN A 48 -2.91 -25.76 -41.53
C ASN A 48 -1.49 -26.27 -41.79
N LYS A 49 -0.99 -26.15 -43.03
CA LYS A 49 0.37 -26.53 -43.44
C LYS A 49 1.48 -25.96 -42.53
N LYS A 50 1.23 -24.79 -41.94
CA LYS A 50 2.17 -24.10 -41.03
C LYS A 50 2.37 -24.79 -39.67
N THR A 51 1.50 -25.73 -39.28
CA THR A 51 1.58 -26.46 -38.00
C THR A 51 2.06 -27.91 -38.18
N GLU A 52 2.33 -28.32 -39.42
CA GLU A 52 2.61 -29.72 -39.75
C GLU A 52 3.87 -30.24 -39.04
N ASP A 53 4.94 -29.45 -39.00
CA ASP A 53 6.19 -29.81 -38.33
C ASP A 53 6.06 -29.72 -36.80
N GLN A 54 5.21 -28.85 -36.30
CA GLN A 54 4.98 -28.60 -34.88
C GLN A 54 4.27 -29.77 -34.22
N LYS A 55 3.40 -30.48 -34.96
CA LYS A 55 2.79 -31.72 -34.48
C LYS A 55 3.86 -32.78 -34.19
N LEU A 56 4.87 -32.89 -35.08
CA LEU A 56 6.00 -33.80 -34.91
C LEU A 56 6.89 -33.34 -33.75
N ILE A 57 7.22 -32.05 -33.67
CA ILE A 57 8.01 -31.50 -32.55
C ILE A 57 7.27 -31.71 -31.23
N LEU A 58 5.96 -31.48 -31.16
CA LEU A 58 5.16 -31.72 -29.96
C LEU A 58 5.27 -33.17 -29.50
N GLN A 59 5.18 -34.13 -30.42
CA GLN A 59 5.34 -35.56 -30.10
C GLN A 59 6.73 -35.86 -29.51
N GLN A 60 7.78 -35.33 -30.14
CA GLN A 60 9.16 -35.56 -29.71
C GLN A 60 9.47 -34.88 -28.37
N ALA A 61 9.11 -33.61 -28.24
CA ALA A 61 9.29 -32.82 -27.03
C ALA A 61 8.54 -33.44 -25.86
N PHE A 62 7.27 -33.80 -26.03
CA PHE A 62 6.48 -34.45 -24.98
C PHE A 62 7.09 -35.78 -24.53
N LYS A 63 7.49 -36.64 -25.47
CA LYS A 63 8.15 -37.91 -25.15
C LYS A 63 9.42 -37.71 -24.31
N ASN A 64 10.24 -36.74 -24.68
CA ASN A 64 11.49 -36.46 -23.96
C ASN A 64 11.24 -35.80 -22.61
N TYR A 65 10.32 -34.84 -22.54
CA TYR A 65 9.91 -34.16 -21.32
C TYR A 65 9.35 -35.13 -20.28
N GLN A 66 8.40 -36.00 -20.66
CA GLN A 66 7.83 -37.00 -19.74
C GLN A 66 8.94 -37.90 -19.17
N LYS A 67 9.84 -38.39 -20.03
CA LYS A 67 10.97 -39.23 -19.59
C LYS A 67 11.91 -38.49 -18.65
N GLU A 68 12.19 -37.23 -18.92
CA GLU A 68 13.07 -36.39 -18.10
C GLU A 68 12.47 -36.14 -16.72
N ILE A 69 11.20 -35.75 -16.66
CA ILE A 69 10.47 -35.51 -15.41
C ILE A 69 10.43 -36.76 -14.54
N ILE A 70 10.06 -37.91 -15.11
CA ILE A 70 10.02 -39.18 -14.37
C ILE A 70 11.41 -39.52 -13.81
N LYS A 71 12.46 -39.43 -14.65
CA LYS A 71 13.82 -39.70 -14.21
C LYS A 71 14.29 -38.72 -13.12
N LYS A 72 13.93 -37.44 -13.22
CA LYS A 72 14.25 -36.42 -12.21
C LYS A 72 13.57 -36.75 -10.87
N ASN A 73 12.29 -37.10 -10.91
CA ASN A 73 11.54 -37.49 -9.70
C ASN A 73 12.09 -38.78 -9.07
N ASP A 74 12.46 -39.78 -9.89
CA ASP A 74 13.10 -41.01 -9.40
C ASP A 74 14.45 -40.74 -8.73
N PHE A 75 15.19 -39.75 -9.22
CA PHE A 75 16.44 -39.31 -8.60
C PHE A 75 16.19 -38.59 -7.27
N LEU A 76 15.28 -37.60 -7.25
CA LEU A 76 14.93 -36.84 -6.03
C LEU A 76 14.37 -37.73 -4.91
N LYS A 77 13.65 -38.81 -5.25
CA LYS A 77 13.18 -39.80 -4.27
C LYS A 77 14.33 -40.61 -3.63
N LYS A 78 15.48 -40.72 -4.30
CA LYS A 78 16.65 -41.49 -3.82
C LYS A 78 17.69 -40.62 -3.12
N ASP A 79 17.85 -39.38 -3.60
CA ASP A 79 18.79 -38.39 -3.07
C ASP A 79 18.03 -37.07 -2.85
N PRO A 80 17.22 -36.98 -1.78
CA PRO A 80 16.35 -35.84 -1.56
C PRO A 80 17.13 -34.58 -1.18
N THR A 81 16.90 -33.51 -1.92
CA THR A 81 17.31 -32.15 -1.54
C THR A 81 16.39 -31.59 -0.44
N THR A 82 16.76 -30.45 0.17
CA THR A 82 15.93 -29.74 1.16
C THR A 82 14.51 -29.42 0.69
N ASN A 83 14.31 -29.28 -0.63
CA ASN A 83 13.03 -28.94 -1.27
C ASN A 83 12.47 -30.09 -2.13
N ALA A 84 12.98 -31.32 -1.97
CA ALA A 84 12.63 -32.43 -2.84
C ALA A 84 11.11 -32.66 -2.95
N GLU A 85 10.38 -32.61 -1.85
CA GLU A 85 8.92 -32.83 -1.86
C GLU A 85 8.17 -31.78 -2.68
N LYS A 86 8.58 -30.51 -2.58
CA LYS A 86 8.05 -29.43 -3.40
C LYS A 86 8.32 -29.69 -4.88
N GLU A 87 9.58 -29.97 -5.22
CA GLU A 87 9.99 -30.20 -6.61
C GLU A 87 9.27 -31.41 -7.23
N ILE A 88 9.15 -32.51 -6.49
CA ILE A 88 8.46 -33.71 -6.97
C ILE A 88 7.00 -33.41 -7.25
N TYR A 89 6.31 -32.72 -6.34
CA TYR A 89 4.92 -32.30 -6.53
C TYR A 89 4.75 -31.40 -7.75
N GLU A 90 5.56 -30.34 -7.87
CA GLU A 90 5.50 -29.39 -8.99
C GLU A 90 5.79 -30.08 -10.33
N ASN A 91 6.79 -30.97 -10.39
CA ASN A 91 7.12 -31.73 -11.60
C ASN A 91 5.94 -32.63 -12.05
N TYR A 92 5.28 -33.34 -11.12
CA TYR A 92 4.12 -34.18 -11.45
C TYR A 92 2.91 -33.34 -11.84
N LEU A 93 2.67 -32.21 -11.17
CA LEU A 93 1.57 -31.31 -11.50
C LEU A 93 1.74 -30.74 -12.91
N GLU A 94 2.93 -30.24 -13.24
CA GLU A 94 3.24 -29.69 -14.56
C GLU A 94 3.12 -30.77 -15.66
N LEU A 95 3.60 -31.98 -15.41
CA LEU A 95 3.43 -33.09 -16.35
C LEU A 95 1.94 -33.44 -16.54
N TYR A 96 1.15 -33.48 -15.47
CA TYR A 96 -0.28 -33.76 -15.53
C TYR A 96 -1.03 -32.71 -16.36
N GLU A 97 -0.79 -31.43 -16.09
CA GLU A 97 -1.33 -30.31 -16.87
C GLU A 97 -0.91 -30.37 -18.33
N THR A 98 0.37 -30.67 -18.59
CA THR A 98 0.91 -30.85 -19.93
C THR A 98 0.20 -31.96 -20.69
N GLN A 99 -0.02 -33.12 -20.05
CA GLN A 99 -0.78 -34.20 -20.66
C GLN A 99 -2.22 -33.77 -20.99
N ASN A 100 -2.87 -33.04 -20.09
CA ASN A 100 -4.24 -32.57 -20.28
C ASN A 100 -4.36 -31.44 -21.31
N ASN A 101 -3.30 -30.68 -21.56
CA ASN A 101 -3.23 -29.70 -22.65
C ASN A 101 -3.05 -30.37 -24.02
N ILE A 102 -2.35 -31.51 -24.08
CA ILE A 102 -2.09 -32.23 -25.33
C ILE A 102 -3.26 -33.15 -25.72
N LYS A 103 -3.86 -33.88 -24.76
CA LYS A 103 -4.92 -34.87 -25.02
C LYS A 103 -6.05 -34.34 -25.92
N PRO A 104 -6.61 -33.12 -25.72
CA PRO A 104 -7.68 -32.57 -26.56
C PRO A 104 -7.27 -32.30 -28.01
N LEU A 105 -5.97 -32.17 -28.31
CA LEU A 105 -5.47 -31.93 -29.66
C LEU A 105 -5.46 -33.19 -30.51
N LEU A 106 -5.55 -34.37 -29.89
CA LEU A 106 -5.48 -35.65 -30.57
C LEU A 106 -6.81 -36.00 -31.28
N PRO A 107 -6.78 -36.78 -32.38
CA PRO A 107 -5.59 -37.27 -33.07
C PRO A 107 -4.84 -36.18 -33.83
N LEU A 108 -3.52 -36.35 -33.97
CA LEU A 108 -2.64 -35.53 -34.82
C LEU A 108 -2.00 -36.40 -35.90
N TYR A 109 -1.77 -35.80 -37.07
CA TYR A 109 -1.18 -36.44 -38.24
C TYR A 109 -0.01 -35.61 -38.76
N HIS A 110 1.02 -36.29 -39.27
CA HIS A 110 2.14 -35.67 -39.98
C HIS A 110 2.38 -36.46 -41.27
N GLN A 111 2.33 -35.78 -42.42
CA GLN A 111 2.47 -36.39 -43.75
C GLN A 111 1.52 -37.59 -43.96
N GLY A 112 0.27 -37.45 -43.52
CA GLY A 112 -0.76 -38.49 -43.61
C GLY A 112 -0.59 -39.66 -42.63
N LYS A 113 0.49 -39.69 -41.81
CA LYS A 113 0.70 -40.71 -40.78
C LYS A 113 0.21 -40.22 -39.42
N LYS A 114 -0.58 -41.05 -38.73
CA LYS A 114 -1.05 -40.75 -37.37
C LYS A 114 0.12 -40.73 -36.39
N LEU A 115 0.30 -39.62 -35.68
CA LEU A 115 1.27 -39.51 -34.60
C LEU A 115 0.76 -40.26 -33.35
N LYS A 116 1.64 -41.04 -32.74
CA LYS A 116 1.33 -41.83 -31.54
C LYS A 116 1.90 -41.14 -30.30
N PHE A 117 1.03 -40.73 -29.39
CA PHE A 117 1.40 -40.19 -28.08
C PHE A 117 1.21 -41.29 -27.04
N LYS A 118 2.23 -41.53 -26.20
CA LYS A 118 2.16 -42.45 -25.07
C LYS A 118 2.11 -41.63 -23.78
N PHE A 119 0.95 -41.59 -23.15
CA PHE A 119 0.75 -40.95 -21.86
C PHE A 119 0.95 -41.98 -20.76
N GLU A 120 1.77 -41.66 -19.77
CA GLU A 120 1.83 -42.45 -18.54
C GLU A 120 0.80 -41.92 -17.55
N ASP A 121 0.08 -42.83 -16.90
CA ASP A 121 -0.87 -42.44 -15.86
C ASP A 121 -0.11 -42.12 -14.57
N ILE A 122 -0.04 -40.83 -14.24
CA ILE A 122 0.66 -40.29 -13.08
C ILE A 122 -0.30 -39.77 -12.01
N SER A 123 -1.60 -40.04 -12.11
CA SER A 123 -2.59 -39.46 -11.18
C SER A 123 -2.31 -39.85 -9.74
N SER A 124 -1.97 -41.12 -9.50
CA SER A 124 -1.62 -41.62 -8.16
C SER A 124 -0.32 -41.00 -7.64
N ASP A 125 0.70 -40.88 -8.49
CA ASP A 125 1.96 -40.23 -8.13
C ASP A 125 1.77 -38.77 -7.75
N LEU A 126 0.95 -38.04 -8.50
CA LEU A 126 0.61 -36.64 -8.22
C LEU A 126 -0.10 -36.50 -6.86
N ILE A 127 -1.07 -37.36 -6.58
CA ILE A 127 -1.79 -37.35 -5.29
C ILE A 127 -0.83 -37.62 -4.13
N ILE A 128 0.04 -38.63 -4.26
CA ILE A 128 1.04 -38.98 -3.24
C ILE A 128 2.02 -37.82 -3.04
N ALA A 129 2.57 -37.26 -4.12
CA ALA A 129 3.49 -36.13 -4.05
C ALA A 129 2.84 -34.91 -3.38
N LYS A 130 1.57 -34.63 -3.67
CA LYS A 130 0.80 -33.57 -3.01
C LYS A 130 0.69 -33.80 -1.51
N GLN A 131 0.39 -35.03 -1.07
CA GLN A 131 0.30 -35.38 0.34
C GLN A 131 1.65 -35.29 1.05
N ASN A 132 2.73 -35.75 0.42
CA ASN A 132 4.06 -35.66 1.00
C ASN A 132 4.54 -34.21 1.12
N TYR A 133 4.26 -33.37 0.11
CA TYR A 133 4.58 -31.96 0.20
C TYR A 133 3.77 -31.24 1.29
N ALA A 134 2.49 -31.59 1.45
CA ALA A 134 1.68 -31.09 2.55
C ALA A 134 2.23 -31.49 3.92
N GLU A 135 2.65 -32.75 4.09
CA GLU A 135 3.31 -33.21 5.33
C GLU A 135 4.61 -32.45 5.58
N TYR A 136 5.44 -32.25 4.55
CA TYR A 136 6.68 -31.47 4.66
C TYR A 136 6.42 -30.03 5.12
N LEU A 137 5.42 -29.35 4.56
CA LEU A 137 5.04 -28.00 4.99
C LEU A 137 4.55 -28.01 6.43
N TYR A 138 3.70 -28.98 6.80
CA TYR A 138 3.19 -29.13 8.17
C TYR A 138 4.34 -29.29 9.18
N GLN A 139 5.29 -30.20 8.91
CA GLN A 139 6.46 -30.43 9.76
C GLN A 139 7.40 -29.21 9.80
N SER A 140 7.61 -28.54 8.66
CA SER A 140 8.42 -27.32 8.60
C SER A 140 7.81 -26.21 9.43
N GLY A 141 6.49 -25.99 9.32
CA GLY A 141 5.75 -25.02 10.12
C GLY A 141 5.90 -25.28 11.61
N GLN A 142 5.71 -26.54 12.05
CA GLN A 142 5.95 -26.93 13.45
C GLN A 142 7.40 -26.67 13.89
N SER A 143 8.39 -27.03 13.07
CA SER A 143 9.81 -26.77 13.39
C SER A 143 10.11 -25.27 13.56
N PHE A 144 9.41 -24.40 12.84
CA PHE A 144 9.52 -22.96 13.07
C PHE A 144 8.80 -22.51 14.35
N MET A 145 7.67 -23.12 14.71
CA MET A 145 7.00 -22.88 16.00
C MET A 145 7.91 -23.25 17.17
N ASP A 146 8.59 -24.39 17.10
CA ASP A 146 9.46 -24.92 18.17
C ASP A 146 10.70 -24.06 18.47
N LYS A 147 11.03 -23.10 17.59
CA LYS A 147 12.14 -22.16 17.82
C LYS A 147 11.83 -21.08 18.85
N GLU A 148 10.55 -20.89 19.20
CA GLU A 148 10.07 -19.94 20.20
C GLU A 148 10.57 -18.49 20.01
N LYS A 149 10.64 -18.05 18.74
CA LYS A 149 11.06 -16.69 18.38
C LYS A 149 10.00 -16.04 17.51
N THR A 150 9.71 -14.76 17.75
CA THR A 150 8.72 -13.96 16.99
C THR A 150 8.87 -14.13 15.48
N LEU A 151 10.07 -13.94 14.93
CA LEU A 151 10.32 -14.09 13.48
C LEU A 151 10.11 -15.53 12.98
N SER A 152 10.40 -16.53 13.81
CA SER A 152 10.14 -17.93 13.46
C SER A 152 8.63 -18.20 13.38
N TYR A 153 7.83 -17.62 14.29
CA TYR A 153 6.37 -17.74 14.21
C TYR A 153 5.80 -17.09 12.93
N ARG A 154 6.36 -15.96 12.47
CA ARG A 154 5.96 -15.37 11.18
C ARG A 154 6.23 -16.32 10.00
N ASN A 155 7.41 -16.95 9.99
CA ASN A 155 7.74 -17.97 8.99
C ASN A 155 6.81 -19.19 9.07
N ALA A 156 6.48 -19.64 10.28
CA ALA A 156 5.53 -20.74 10.48
C ALA A 156 4.15 -20.40 9.92
N TYR A 157 3.64 -19.19 10.20
CA TYR A 157 2.38 -18.69 9.65
C TYR A 157 2.37 -18.74 8.12
N GLU A 158 3.40 -18.20 7.45
CA GLU A 158 3.50 -18.24 5.98
C GLU A 158 3.52 -19.66 5.42
N ILE A 159 4.14 -20.60 6.14
CA ILE A 159 4.17 -22.01 5.73
C ILE A 159 2.79 -22.66 5.88
N PHE A 160 2.07 -22.36 6.97
CA PHE A 160 0.71 -22.88 7.16
C PHE A 160 -0.29 -22.27 6.18
N GLU A 161 -0.13 -21.00 5.79
CA GLU A 161 -0.92 -20.39 4.71
C GLU A 161 -0.68 -21.10 3.36
N LYS A 162 0.59 -21.40 3.03
CA LYS A 162 0.92 -22.20 1.83
C LYS A 162 0.32 -23.60 1.90
N LEU A 163 0.29 -24.21 3.08
CA LEU A 163 -0.32 -25.51 3.31
C LEU A 163 -1.83 -25.47 3.11
N ASP A 164 -2.53 -24.47 3.65
CA ASP A 164 -3.99 -24.34 3.48
C ASP A 164 -4.37 -24.09 2.01
N GLN A 165 -3.57 -23.33 1.26
CA GLN A 165 -3.72 -23.20 -0.19
C GLN A 165 -3.53 -24.53 -0.95
N LEU A 166 -2.61 -25.39 -0.47
CA LEU A 166 -2.33 -26.68 -1.10
C LEU A 166 -3.42 -27.72 -0.76
N ILE A 167 -3.71 -27.90 0.53
CA ILE A 167 -4.73 -28.79 1.07
C ILE A 167 -5.44 -28.04 2.22
N PRO A 168 -6.64 -27.49 1.98
CA PRO A 168 -7.40 -26.82 3.02
C PRO A 168 -7.68 -27.75 4.19
N GLN A 169 -7.63 -27.21 5.41
CA GLN A 169 -7.91 -27.96 6.65
C GLN A 169 -7.00 -29.19 6.84
N TYR A 170 -5.73 -29.12 6.42
CA TYR A 170 -4.77 -30.20 6.62
C TYR A 170 -4.44 -30.36 8.12
N LYS A 171 -4.96 -31.43 8.73
CA LYS A 171 -4.82 -31.68 10.18
C LYS A 171 -5.32 -30.47 10.98
N ASN A 172 -4.48 -29.94 11.87
CA ASN A 172 -4.74 -28.73 12.67
C ASN A 172 -3.93 -27.51 12.19
N SER A 173 -3.52 -27.47 10.92
CA SER A 173 -2.71 -26.38 10.35
C SER A 173 -3.31 -25.00 10.60
N ASN A 174 -4.63 -24.86 10.55
CA ASN A 174 -5.31 -23.57 10.66
C ASN A 174 -5.22 -23.04 12.10
N ASN A 175 -5.41 -23.91 13.09
CA ASN A 175 -5.19 -23.56 14.50
C ASN A 175 -3.73 -23.19 14.77
N LEU A 176 -2.79 -23.88 14.11
CA LEU A 176 -1.36 -23.57 14.22
C LEU A 176 -1.03 -22.24 13.53
N ALA A 177 -1.67 -21.91 12.40
CA ALA A 177 -1.54 -20.62 11.73
C ALA A 177 -2.04 -19.49 12.62
N GLU A 178 -3.23 -19.62 13.23
CA GLU A 178 -3.75 -18.63 14.18
C GLU A 178 -2.81 -18.42 15.36
N LYS A 179 -2.31 -19.52 15.95
CA LYS A 179 -1.33 -19.47 17.04
C LYS A 179 -0.02 -18.80 16.60
N ALA A 180 0.49 -19.14 15.41
CA ALA A 180 1.69 -18.55 14.83
C ALA A 180 1.52 -17.06 14.55
N SER A 181 0.35 -16.65 14.05
CA SER A 181 0.01 -15.25 13.83
C SER A 181 0.03 -14.48 15.14
N TYR A 182 -0.66 -14.98 16.17
CA TYR A 182 -0.69 -14.35 17.50
C TYR A 182 0.70 -14.23 18.12
N LEU A 183 1.48 -15.32 18.15
CA LEU A 183 2.83 -15.32 18.73
C LEU A 183 3.86 -14.56 17.88
N GLY A 184 3.57 -14.34 16.60
CA GLY A 184 4.37 -13.56 15.68
C GLY A 184 4.14 -12.05 15.78
N LYS A 185 3.13 -11.60 16.52
CA LYS A 185 2.88 -10.19 16.79
C LYS A 185 3.91 -9.62 17.77
N ASP A 186 4.36 -8.41 17.48
CA ASP A 186 5.02 -7.54 18.45
C ASP A 186 3.92 -6.72 19.15
N PHE A 187 3.69 -6.96 20.44
CA PHE A 187 2.78 -6.14 21.23
C PHE A 187 3.54 -4.93 21.75
N VAL A 188 3.02 -3.74 21.45
CA VAL A 188 3.67 -2.46 21.77
C VAL A 188 2.83 -1.71 22.78
N PHE A 189 3.39 -1.47 23.95
CA PHE A 189 2.76 -0.61 24.93
C PHE A 189 3.10 0.85 24.62
N VAL A 190 2.10 1.72 24.50
CA VAL A 190 2.32 3.13 24.25
C VAL A 190 1.85 3.95 25.44
N ASN A 191 2.74 4.80 25.94
CA ASN A 191 2.51 5.61 27.11
C ASN A 191 2.74 7.09 26.80
N ALA A 192 1.95 7.96 27.41
CA ALA A 192 2.21 9.40 27.41
C ALA A 192 2.83 9.79 28.75
N VAL A 193 3.85 10.65 28.71
CA VAL A 193 4.51 11.17 29.90
C VAL A 193 4.49 12.69 29.81
N ASN A 194 3.83 13.34 30.77
CA ASN A 194 3.86 14.80 30.88
C ASN A 194 5.05 15.23 31.73
N ASN A 195 6.11 15.73 31.09
CA ASN A 195 7.29 16.29 31.75
C ASN A 195 7.32 17.83 31.66
N THR A 196 6.14 18.45 31.65
CA THR A 196 5.98 19.91 31.56
C THR A 196 5.37 20.48 32.85
N GLU A 197 5.45 21.80 33.02
CA GLU A 197 4.76 22.51 34.11
C GLU A 197 3.25 22.70 33.82
N VAL A 198 2.80 22.38 32.61
CA VAL A 198 1.40 22.52 32.18
C VAL A 198 0.63 21.25 32.56
N SER A 199 -0.51 21.42 33.23
CA SER A 199 -1.41 20.30 33.51
C SER A 199 -2.16 19.89 32.24
N ILE A 200 -1.93 18.65 31.79
CA ILE A 200 -2.67 18.03 30.68
C ILE A 200 -3.91 17.33 31.26
N PRO A 201 -5.13 17.67 30.83
CA PRO A 201 -6.34 16.98 31.28
C PRO A 201 -6.32 15.49 30.92
N LYS A 202 -6.77 14.62 31.83
CA LYS A 202 -6.80 13.16 31.61
C LYS A 202 -7.57 12.74 30.35
N LYS A 203 -8.63 13.47 30.01
CA LYS A 203 -9.41 13.22 28.79
C LYS A 203 -8.54 13.39 27.54
N LEU A 204 -7.72 14.44 27.53
CA LEU A 204 -6.83 14.76 26.43
C LEU A 204 -5.70 13.73 26.31
N GLU A 205 -5.13 13.32 27.43
CA GLU A 205 -4.15 12.24 27.49
C GLU A 205 -4.71 10.93 26.90
N ALA A 206 -5.94 10.56 27.26
CA ALA A 206 -6.60 9.37 26.71
C ALA A 206 -6.86 9.48 25.20
N GLU A 207 -7.18 10.67 24.68
CA GLU A 207 -7.45 10.91 23.27
C GLU A 207 -6.19 10.87 22.39
N ILE A 208 -5.07 11.37 22.92
CA ILE A 208 -3.75 11.17 22.32
C ILE A 208 -3.42 9.67 22.29
N LEU A 209 -3.75 8.92 23.33
CA LEU A 209 -3.41 7.49 23.43
C LEU A 209 -4.47 6.53 22.86
N ASP A 210 -5.52 7.02 22.21
CA ASP A 210 -6.55 6.17 21.59
C ASP A 210 -6.12 5.65 20.21
N PHE A 211 -5.24 4.65 20.20
CA PHE A 211 -4.63 4.08 18.99
C PHE A 211 -5.59 3.29 18.09
N ASN A 212 -6.73 2.84 18.60
CA ASN A 212 -7.76 2.19 17.79
C ASN A 212 -8.22 3.10 16.64
N THR A 213 -8.19 4.42 16.85
CA THR A 213 -8.52 5.43 15.83
C THR A 213 -7.37 5.76 14.87
N TYR A 214 -6.15 5.33 15.18
CA TYR A 214 -4.96 5.67 14.39
C TYR A 214 -4.84 4.81 13.13
N GLY A 215 -5.33 3.57 13.13
CA GLY A 215 -5.14 2.63 12.01
C GLY A 215 -3.65 2.41 11.71
N ILE A 216 -2.88 2.16 12.77
CA ILE A 216 -1.43 1.88 12.73
C ILE A 216 -1.12 0.40 12.95
N ASP A 217 -2.06 -0.35 13.54
CA ASP A 217 -1.93 -1.79 13.67
C ASP A 217 -1.78 -2.43 12.30
N ASN A 218 -1.01 -3.51 12.27
CA ASN A 218 -0.85 -4.36 11.11
C ASN A 218 -0.82 -5.83 11.54
N GLN A 219 -0.61 -6.74 10.59
CA GLN A 219 -0.59 -8.18 10.87
C GLN A 219 0.39 -8.59 12.00
N TRP A 220 1.47 -7.84 12.15
CA TRP A 220 2.60 -8.19 13.02
C TRP A 220 2.84 -7.21 14.16
N THR A 221 2.06 -6.14 14.28
CA THR A 221 2.26 -5.12 15.33
C THR A 221 0.91 -4.60 15.79
N GLU A 222 0.71 -4.60 17.11
CA GLU A 222 -0.51 -4.13 17.76
C GLU A 222 -0.14 -3.17 18.88
N TYR A 223 -0.75 -1.98 18.87
CA TYR A 223 -0.43 -0.90 19.79
C TYR A 223 -1.51 -0.74 20.85
N HIS A 224 -1.13 -0.78 22.13
CA HIS A 224 -2.06 -0.63 23.25
C HIS A 224 -1.65 0.48 24.19
N SER A 225 -2.62 1.23 24.70
CA SER A 225 -2.43 2.24 25.74
C SER A 225 -2.79 1.76 27.14
N ASN A 226 -3.26 0.52 27.30
CA ASN A 226 -3.60 -0.09 28.57
C ASN A 226 -2.93 -1.47 28.71
N GLN A 227 -2.17 -1.67 29.79
CA GLN A 227 -1.45 -2.94 30.02
C GLN A 227 -2.32 -4.07 30.59
N LYS A 228 -3.61 -3.83 30.88
CA LYS A 228 -4.46 -4.76 31.63
C LYS A 228 -4.89 -6.03 30.89
N ASP A 229 -4.43 -6.24 29.66
CA ASP A 229 -4.95 -7.29 28.79
C ASP A 229 -4.13 -8.60 28.86
N GLY A 230 -3.07 -8.64 29.68
CA GLY A 230 -2.25 -9.85 29.87
C GLY A 230 -1.34 -10.20 28.68
N ASN A 231 -1.26 -9.32 27.68
CA ASN A 231 -0.41 -9.49 26.50
C ASN A 231 1.08 -9.41 26.86
N PRO A 232 1.94 -10.24 26.24
CA PRO A 232 3.38 -10.16 26.43
C PRO A 232 3.92 -8.98 25.64
N TYR A 233 4.09 -7.82 26.26
CA TYR A 233 4.68 -6.65 25.61
C TYR A 233 6.20 -6.80 25.49
N GLN A 234 6.73 -6.77 24.26
CA GLN A 234 8.18 -6.77 24.02
C GLN A 234 8.74 -5.35 23.89
N PHE A 235 7.88 -4.40 23.53
CA PHE A 235 8.28 -3.04 23.23
C PHE A 235 7.40 -2.02 23.94
N GLN A 236 8.00 -0.89 24.29
CA GLN A 236 7.31 0.27 24.82
C GLN A 236 7.68 1.51 24.02
N ILE A 237 6.69 2.34 23.72
CA ILE A 237 6.87 3.64 23.11
C ILE A 237 6.41 4.70 24.09
N ASN A 238 7.27 5.65 24.42
CA ASN A 238 6.92 6.77 25.30
C ASN A 238 6.81 8.04 24.48
N LEU A 239 5.63 8.66 24.48
CA LEU A 239 5.45 10.05 24.04
C LEU A 239 5.67 10.97 25.24
N ILE A 240 6.85 11.59 25.30
CA ILE A 240 7.28 12.44 26.41
C ILE A 240 7.08 13.89 26.00
N PHE A 241 6.15 14.60 26.62
CA PHE A 241 5.99 16.04 26.43
C PHE A 241 7.11 16.76 27.19
N GLU A 242 8.03 17.38 26.47
CA GLU A 242 9.19 18.09 27.04
C GLU A 242 8.87 19.55 27.34
N ASN A 243 8.07 20.20 26.48
CA ASN A 243 7.69 21.60 26.67
C ASN A 243 6.33 21.91 26.04
N ILE A 244 5.51 22.70 26.74
CA ILE A 244 4.26 23.28 26.23
C ILE A 244 4.29 24.76 26.56
N THR A 245 4.38 25.60 25.54
CA THR A 245 4.50 27.06 25.71
C THR A 245 3.32 27.75 25.06
N PHE A 246 2.63 28.60 25.83
CA PHE A 246 1.61 29.49 25.31
C PHE A 246 2.20 30.88 25.08
N SER A 247 1.89 31.50 23.95
CA SER A 247 2.17 32.93 23.78
C SER A 247 1.19 33.75 24.61
N PRO A 248 1.56 34.99 24.99
CA PRO A 248 0.57 35.94 25.48
C PRO A 248 -0.49 36.20 24.41
N GLU A 249 -1.65 36.69 24.86
CA GLU A 249 -2.68 37.23 23.98
C GLU A 249 -2.19 38.53 23.36
N GLN A 250 -2.16 38.59 22.03
CA GLN A 250 -1.69 39.74 21.28
C GLN A 250 -2.86 40.38 20.54
N ILE A 251 -2.98 41.70 20.66
CA ILE A 251 -3.89 42.53 19.88
C ILE A 251 -3.04 43.58 19.18
N VAL A 252 -3.09 43.58 17.84
CA VAL A 252 -2.40 44.55 17.01
C VAL A 252 -3.44 45.36 16.26
N GLU A 253 -3.42 46.67 16.45
CA GLU A 253 -4.30 47.61 15.76
C GLU A 253 -3.51 48.37 14.69
N LYS A 254 -4.12 48.53 13.52
CA LYS A 254 -3.52 49.23 12.39
C LYS A 254 -4.54 50.12 11.72
N GLU A 255 -4.26 51.41 11.78
CA GLU A 255 -5.02 52.43 11.06
C GLU A 255 -4.47 52.65 9.65
N LYS A 256 -5.38 52.82 8.69
CA LYS A 256 -5.04 53.15 7.31
C LYS A 256 -6.08 54.07 6.70
N HIS A 257 -5.64 55.24 6.25
CA HIS A 257 -6.47 56.09 5.39
C HIS A 257 -6.65 55.43 4.02
N ILE A 258 -7.90 55.28 3.60
CA ILE A 258 -8.28 54.77 2.28
C ILE A 258 -8.85 55.93 1.49
N ASN A 259 -8.31 56.13 0.29
CA ASN A 259 -8.80 57.11 -0.67
C ASN A 259 -8.93 56.41 -2.02
N LYS A 260 -10.06 56.62 -2.71
CA LYS A 260 -10.33 56.04 -4.01
C LYS A 260 -11.17 57.00 -4.83
N THR A 261 -10.83 57.19 -6.09
CA THR A 261 -11.71 57.87 -7.04
C THR A 261 -12.64 56.84 -7.68
N ILE A 262 -13.94 57.03 -7.53
CA ILE A 262 -14.97 56.20 -8.16
C ILE A 262 -15.74 57.03 -9.19
N GLU A 263 -16.29 56.36 -10.18
CA GLU A 263 -17.19 56.98 -11.16
C GLU A 263 -18.62 56.63 -10.75
N ILE A 264 -19.44 57.66 -10.50
CA ILE A 264 -20.86 57.52 -10.20
C ILE A 264 -21.67 58.13 -11.35
N SER A 265 -22.82 57.56 -11.63
CA SER A 265 -23.75 58.11 -12.61
C SER A 265 -24.73 59.04 -11.90
N GLU A 266 -24.69 60.33 -12.22
CA GLU A 266 -25.63 61.34 -11.74
C GLU A 266 -26.60 61.70 -12.87
N VAL A 267 -27.89 61.77 -12.55
CA VAL A 267 -28.92 62.27 -13.48
C VAL A 267 -28.95 63.79 -13.36
N GLN A 268 -28.64 64.48 -14.45
CA GLN A 268 -28.73 65.94 -14.56
C GLN A 268 -29.81 66.30 -15.58
N THR A 269 -30.43 67.46 -15.45
CA THR A 269 -31.44 67.92 -16.42
C THR A 269 -30.78 68.87 -17.41
N ASP A 270 -30.94 68.62 -18.71
CA ASP A 270 -30.46 69.52 -19.75
C ASP A 270 -31.28 70.83 -19.79
N ARG A 271 -30.83 71.82 -20.57
CA ARG A 271 -31.52 73.11 -20.70
C ARG A 271 -32.92 73.00 -21.33
N SER A 272 -33.28 71.83 -21.86
CA SER A 272 -34.56 71.53 -22.51
C SER A 272 -35.51 70.72 -21.60
N GLY A 273 -35.09 70.36 -20.37
CA GLY A 273 -35.90 69.60 -19.42
C GLY A 273 -35.73 68.07 -19.51
N ASN A 274 -34.81 67.54 -20.32
CA ASN A 274 -34.59 66.11 -20.44
C ASN A 274 -33.57 65.60 -19.40
N GLU A 275 -33.81 64.42 -18.86
CA GLU A 275 -32.87 63.72 -17.97
C GLU A 275 -31.69 63.15 -18.77
N ILE A 276 -30.48 63.58 -18.43
CA ILE A 276 -29.22 63.08 -18.98
C ILE A 276 -28.40 62.42 -17.87
N THR A 277 -28.02 61.17 -18.06
CA THR A 277 -27.11 60.45 -17.14
C THR A 277 -25.67 60.81 -17.48
N LYS A 278 -24.97 61.48 -16.55
CA LYS A 278 -23.56 61.83 -16.69
C LYS A 278 -22.73 61.07 -15.67
N ASN A 279 -21.62 60.50 -16.12
CA ASN A 279 -20.65 59.93 -15.20
C ASN A 279 -19.75 61.01 -14.61
N VAL A 280 -19.69 61.07 -13.28
CA VAL A 280 -18.88 62.02 -12.52
C VAL A 280 -17.87 61.25 -11.67
N LYS A 281 -16.62 61.71 -11.66
CA LYS A 281 -15.57 61.16 -10.79
C LYS A 281 -15.66 61.81 -9.42
N VAL A 282 -15.92 61.00 -8.39
CA VAL A 282 -16.00 61.44 -7.00
C VAL A 282 -14.87 60.78 -6.20
N ASN A 283 -14.19 61.56 -5.38
CA ASN A 283 -13.20 61.04 -4.43
C ASN A 283 -13.93 60.59 -3.17
N VAL A 284 -13.85 59.30 -2.88
CA VAL A 284 -14.38 58.69 -1.66
C VAL A 284 -13.22 58.32 -0.74
N SER A 285 -13.41 58.52 0.55
CA SER A 285 -12.38 58.27 1.55
C SER A 285 -12.95 57.78 2.88
N GLY A 286 -12.07 57.25 3.71
CA GLY A 286 -12.36 56.91 5.10
C GLY A 286 -11.14 56.35 5.83
N LEU A 287 -11.30 56.14 7.13
CA LEU A 287 -10.30 55.55 8.00
C LEU A 287 -10.66 54.09 8.26
N LEU A 288 -9.79 53.17 7.83
CA LEU A 288 -9.91 51.75 8.14
C LEU A 288 -9.04 51.42 9.35
N ASN A 289 -9.66 50.99 10.44
CA ASN A 289 -8.95 50.42 11.59
C ASN A 289 -9.05 48.89 11.51
N THR A 290 -7.91 48.22 11.35
CA THR A 290 -7.81 46.76 11.31
C THR A 290 -7.26 46.24 12.63
N ILE A 291 -7.96 45.30 13.25
CA ILE A 291 -7.56 44.67 14.50
C ILE A 291 -7.25 43.20 14.25
N SER A 292 -6.07 42.77 14.66
CA SER A 292 -5.61 41.39 14.61
C SER A 292 -5.42 40.85 16.02
N GLN A 293 -6.15 39.80 16.37
CA GLN A 293 -5.98 39.04 17.60
C GLN A 293 -5.18 37.77 17.30
N SER A 294 -4.14 37.49 18.07
CA SER A 294 -3.39 36.24 17.95
C SER A 294 -2.97 35.66 19.30
N LYS A 295 -2.95 34.33 19.37
CA LYS A 295 -2.43 33.53 20.49
C LYS A 295 -1.94 32.22 19.91
N SER A 296 -0.89 31.63 20.47
CA SER A 296 -0.36 30.36 19.99
C SER A 296 0.01 29.43 21.13
N VAL A 297 0.01 28.14 20.84
CA VAL A 297 0.61 27.11 21.69
C VAL A 297 1.61 26.33 20.86
N SER A 298 2.79 26.07 21.44
CA SER A 298 3.83 25.24 20.85
C SER A 298 4.11 24.07 21.78
N ILE A 299 4.11 22.86 21.22
CA ILE A 299 4.39 21.60 21.92
C ILE A 299 5.69 21.03 21.36
N ILE A 300 6.60 20.68 22.26
CA ILE A 300 7.82 19.91 21.97
C ILE A 300 7.72 18.61 22.76
N ALA A 301 7.87 17.50 22.05
CA ALA A 301 7.83 16.16 22.60
C ALA A 301 8.94 15.29 22.01
N GLN A 302 9.24 14.21 22.71
CA GLN A 302 10.16 13.16 22.27
C GLN A 302 9.42 11.81 22.27
N VAL A 303 9.65 11.02 21.24
CA VAL A 303 9.10 9.67 21.09
C VAL A 303 10.23 8.68 21.28
N ASP A 304 10.28 8.02 22.44
CA ASP A 304 11.31 7.03 22.76
C ASP A 304 10.81 5.62 22.48
N TYR A 305 11.62 4.83 21.78
CA TYR A 305 11.36 3.41 21.53
C TYR A 305 12.21 2.58 22.49
N ILE A 306 11.59 1.66 23.23
CA ILE A 306 12.24 0.87 24.28
C ILE A 306 11.98 -0.60 24.04
N ASN A 307 13.03 -1.41 24.11
CA ASN A 307 12.91 -2.86 24.21
C ASN A 307 12.72 -3.23 25.70
N LEU A 308 11.61 -3.87 26.03
CA LEU A 308 11.28 -4.23 27.42
C LEU A 308 12.07 -5.44 27.92
N ASP A 309 12.52 -6.32 27.03
CA ASP A 309 13.35 -7.48 27.40
C ASP A 309 14.75 -7.05 27.84
N THR A 310 15.33 -6.04 27.19
CA THR A 310 16.69 -5.53 27.49
C THR A 310 16.68 -4.24 28.32
N ALA A 311 15.52 -3.60 28.48
CA ALA A 311 15.35 -2.26 29.05
C ALA A 311 16.19 -1.17 28.35
N GLN A 312 16.55 -1.36 27.08
CA GLN A 312 17.35 -0.41 26.32
C GLN A 312 16.50 0.46 25.41
N LYS A 313 16.89 1.74 25.29
CA LYS A 313 16.36 2.64 24.28
C LYS A 313 16.92 2.23 22.91
N ILE A 314 16.00 1.92 21.99
CA ILE A 314 16.31 1.50 20.61
C ILE A 314 16.55 2.74 19.75
N ASP A 315 15.64 3.72 19.84
CA ASP A 315 15.66 4.92 19.02
C ASP A 315 14.88 6.06 19.71
N ASP A 316 15.05 7.29 19.21
CA ASP A 316 14.24 8.43 19.62
C ASP A 316 13.96 9.42 18.49
N PHE A 317 12.78 10.02 18.53
CA PHE A 317 12.33 10.98 17.53
C PHE A 317 11.77 12.24 18.17
N LYS A 318 12.22 13.40 17.73
CA LYS A 318 11.65 14.69 18.13
C LYS A 318 10.33 14.93 17.41
N LEU A 319 9.34 15.42 18.15
CA LEU A 319 8.02 15.80 17.67
C LEU A 319 7.75 17.25 18.11
N GLY A 320 7.55 18.14 17.15
CA GLY A 320 7.12 19.51 17.41
C GLY A 320 5.75 19.78 16.81
N SER A 321 4.86 20.45 17.53
CA SER A 321 3.55 20.89 17.04
C SER A 321 3.31 22.35 17.43
N GLN A 322 2.56 23.08 16.61
CA GLN A 322 2.17 24.45 16.90
C GLN A 322 0.74 24.68 16.40
N TYR A 323 -0.07 25.29 17.25
CA TYR A 323 -1.39 25.80 16.89
C TYR A 323 -1.43 27.31 17.12
N VAL A 324 -2.00 28.04 16.16
CA VAL A 324 -2.12 29.50 16.20
C VAL A 324 -3.59 29.84 16.03
N PHE A 325 -4.15 30.49 17.04
CA PHE A 325 -5.42 31.19 16.95
C PHE A 325 -5.16 32.57 16.33
N GLU A 326 -5.87 32.88 15.24
CA GLU A 326 -5.86 34.19 14.62
C GLU A 326 -7.29 34.64 14.31
N ASN A 327 -7.62 35.88 14.68
CA ASN A 327 -8.86 36.55 14.26
C ASN A 327 -8.54 37.95 13.76
N ILE A 328 -9.02 38.30 12.57
CA ILE A 328 -8.82 39.61 11.95
C ILE A 328 -10.17 40.21 11.61
N TYR A 329 -10.43 41.41 12.13
CA TYR A 329 -11.63 42.18 11.84
C TYR A 329 -11.28 43.66 11.66
N ALA A 330 -12.22 44.42 11.12
CA ALA A 330 -11.99 45.84 10.91
C ALA A 330 -13.23 46.67 11.22
N THR A 331 -13.00 47.93 11.58
CA THR A 331 -14.00 48.99 11.60
C THR A 331 -13.61 50.04 10.56
N PHE A 332 -14.61 50.67 9.96
CA PHE A 332 -14.39 51.68 8.93
C PHE A 332 -15.28 52.89 9.17
N ASP A 333 -14.66 54.07 9.20
CA ASP A 333 -15.34 55.35 9.29
C ASP A 333 -15.14 56.14 7.98
N GLY A 334 -16.19 56.27 7.18
CA GLY A 334 -16.17 56.94 5.88
C GLY A 334 -17.04 56.28 4.83
N ASP A 335 -16.78 56.57 3.55
CA ASP A 335 -17.58 56.03 2.44
C ASP A 335 -17.12 54.62 2.04
N GLU A 336 -17.92 53.60 2.36
CA GLU A 336 -17.59 52.18 2.12
C GLU A 336 -17.30 51.86 0.64
N ARG A 337 -17.69 52.71 -0.32
CA ARG A 337 -17.33 52.54 -1.74
C ARG A 337 -15.83 52.71 -1.97
N ALA A 338 -15.12 53.33 -1.03
CA ALA A 338 -13.67 53.44 -1.03
C ALA A 338 -12.97 52.09 -0.78
N LEU A 339 -13.64 51.16 -0.08
CA LEU A 339 -13.07 49.86 0.28
C LEU A 339 -13.08 48.86 -0.88
N ASP A 340 -12.05 48.02 -0.93
CA ASP A 340 -12.01 46.85 -1.79
C ASP A 340 -12.80 45.66 -1.19
N LYS A 341 -12.94 44.58 -1.97
CA LYS A 341 -13.72 43.40 -1.56
C LYS A 341 -13.14 42.70 -0.31
N LYS A 342 -11.82 42.67 -0.14
CA LYS A 342 -11.16 42.03 1.01
C LYS A 342 -11.39 42.86 2.27
N GLN A 343 -11.23 44.18 2.18
CA GLN A 343 -11.47 45.11 3.29
C GLN A 343 -12.93 45.06 3.75
N LYS A 344 -13.88 45.05 2.80
CA LYS A 344 -15.31 44.86 3.12
C LYS A 344 -15.57 43.54 3.83
N SER A 345 -14.88 42.46 3.45
CA SER A 345 -15.02 41.18 4.13
C SER A 345 -14.57 41.23 5.59
N LEU A 346 -13.56 42.05 5.93
CA LEU A 346 -13.09 42.22 7.31
C LEU A 346 -14.10 42.96 8.19
N LEU A 347 -14.97 43.80 7.60
CA LEU A 347 -16.05 44.48 8.33
C LEU A 347 -17.16 43.53 8.78
N ASN A 348 -17.29 42.37 8.12
CA ASN A 348 -18.26 41.35 8.50
C ASN A 348 -17.78 40.50 9.70
N ASN A 349 -16.49 40.52 10.00
CA ASN A 349 -15.90 39.83 11.14
C ASN A 349 -16.08 40.66 12.41
N LYS A 350 -16.00 40.02 13.58
CA LYS A 350 -16.12 40.68 14.88
C LYS A 350 -15.01 40.21 15.80
N ALA A 351 -14.77 40.99 16.86
CA ALA A 351 -13.96 40.54 17.99
C ALA A 351 -14.55 39.24 18.55
N VAL A 352 -13.69 38.26 18.80
CA VAL A 352 -14.03 37.02 19.48
C VAL A 352 -13.16 36.87 20.73
N PRO A 353 -13.64 36.20 21.79
CA PRO A 353 -12.79 35.91 22.94
C PRO A 353 -11.62 35.00 22.52
N PHE A 354 -10.46 35.21 23.14
CA PHE A 354 -9.34 34.28 22.96
C PHE A 354 -9.72 32.88 23.45
N PRO A 355 -9.27 31.82 22.77
CA PRO A 355 -9.47 30.47 23.26
C PRO A 355 -8.72 30.24 24.59
N SER A 356 -9.27 29.36 25.41
CA SER A 356 -8.61 28.90 26.63
C SER A 356 -7.36 28.09 26.28
N ASN A 357 -6.41 28.04 27.20
CA ASN A 357 -5.20 27.23 27.01
C ASN A 357 -5.54 25.74 26.83
N GLU A 358 -6.58 25.24 27.51
CA GLU A 358 -7.07 23.86 27.36
C GLU A 358 -7.59 23.59 25.94
N GLN A 359 -8.41 24.49 25.39
CA GLN A 359 -8.92 24.33 24.02
C GLN A 359 -7.78 24.39 23.00
N MET A 360 -6.85 25.34 23.16
CA MET A 360 -5.69 25.43 22.26
C MET A 360 -4.80 24.19 22.34
N LEU A 361 -4.61 23.65 23.54
CA LEU A 361 -3.85 22.42 23.73
C LEU A 361 -4.55 21.27 23.02
N PHE A 362 -5.88 21.13 23.18
CA PHE A 362 -6.70 20.16 22.46
C PHE A 362 -6.51 20.28 20.95
N ASP A 363 -6.66 21.48 20.38
CA ASP A 363 -6.49 21.73 18.95
C ASP A 363 -5.08 21.35 18.45
N ALA A 364 -4.04 21.58 19.26
CA ALA A 364 -2.67 21.19 18.94
C ALA A 364 -2.43 19.66 19.02
N THR A 365 -3.18 18.93 19.84
CA THR A 365 -2.98 17.47 19.99
C THR A 365 -3.34 16.67 18.74
N GLU A 366 -4.26 17.15 17.89
CA GLU A 366 -4.57 16.50 16.62
C GLU A 366 -3.33 16.41 15.71
N ASP A 367 -2.54 17.48 15.64
CA ASP A 367 -1.29 17.48 14.90
C ASP A 367 -0.22 16.60 15.57
N VAL A 368 -0.16 16.57 16.91
CA VAL A 368 0.70 15.62 17.65
C VAL A 368 0.36 14.18 17.29
N LYS A 369 -0.92 13.82 17.29
CA LYS A 369 -1.44 12.50 16.92
C LYS A 369 -1.06 12.10 15.50
N LEU A 370 -1.23 13.01 14.54
CA LEU A 370 -0.82 12.77 13.14
C LEU A 370 0.70 12.60 12.99
N LYS A 371 1.49 13.39 13.71
CA LYS A 371 2.95 13.29 13.69
C LYS A 371 3.46 12.01 14.35
N LEU A 372 2.90 11.63 15.49
CA LEU A 372 3.20 10.36 16.15
C LEU A 372 2.88 9.20 15.21
N LYS A 373 1.67 9.18 14.62
CA LYS A 373 1.28 8.19 13.61
C LYS A 373 2.29 8.09 12.46
N SER A 374 2.77 9.24 11.97
CA SER A 374 3.78 9.30 10.90
C SER A 374 5.14 8.74 11.32
N ILE A 375 5.56 8.98 12.56
CA ILE A 375 6.80 8.41 13.13
C ILE A 375 6.66 6.89 13.22
N LEU A 376 5.57 6.40 13.83
CA LEU A 376 5.32 4.95 14.01
C LEU A 376 5.29 4.19 12.67
N LYS A 377 4.71 4.78 11.62
CA LYS A 377 4.66 4.16 10.29
C LYS A 377 5.99 4.18 9.54
N ARG A 378 6.82 5.23 9.72
CA ARG A 378 8.11 5.36 9.03
C ARG A 378 9.23 4.59 9.72
N HIS A 379 9.09 4.39 11.02
CA HIS A 379 10.08 3.76 11.87
C HIS A 379 9.41 2.58 12.61
N PRO A 380 9.18 1.45 11.92
CA PRO A 380 8.70 0.23 12.58
C PRO A 380 9.77 -0.34 13.51
N LEU A 381 9.36 -1.14 14.50
CA LEU A 381 10.26 -1.74 15.49
C LEU A 381 11.15 -2.85 14.92
N ARG A 382 10.79 -3.44 13.78
CA ARG A 382 11.51 -4.52 13.10
C ARG A 382 11.61 -4.29 11.60
#